data_AF-A0A0G1UTM1-F1
#
_entry.id   AF-A0A0G1UTM1-F1
#
_cell.length_a   1.000
_cell.length_b   1.000
_cell.length_c   1.000
_cell.angle_alpha   90.00
_cell.angle_beta   90.00
_cell.angle_gamma   90.00
#
_symmetry.space_group_name_H-M   'P 1'
#
loop_
_entity.id
_entity.type
_entity.pdbx_description
1 polymer ?
#
loop_
_entity_poly.entity_id
_entity_poly.type
_entity_poly.pdbx_seq_one_letter_code
_entity_poly.pdbx_strand_id
1 'polypeptide(L)'
;MKNFSIKFVDIMVGIVLGLGFQWWPALQQPWQYAAFIFVYLDIVDYWIDYSPSLKRFPPKREIDVMLDVGIMFSLFLYIYATQLTLVYFLAAFVVFRVLDYLWLLSSKYEYHPTGTEKLFVDTWLAFNLIEAIVTVILIGIILFVAVPELTFLLVFIAFRVIMRIFASVKYKKVHFA
;
A
#
# COMPACT_ATOMS: atom_id res chain seq x y z
N MET A 1 -11.32 -1.82 22.09
CA MET A 1 -11.12 -1.95 20.63
C MET A 1 -10.25 -0.83 20.05
N LYS A 2 -10.56 0.45 20.27
CA LYS A 2 -9.74 1.62 19.81
C LYS A 2 -8.22 1.48 19.97
N ASN A 3 -7.74 1.29 21.21
CA ASN A 3 -6.31 1.14 21.49
C ASN A 3 -5.72 -0.20 21.05
N PHE A 4 -6.58 -1.19 20.78
CA PHE A 4 -6.15 -2.51 20.34
C PHE A 4 -5.78 -2.47 18.85
N SER A 5 -6.62 -1.88 17.98
CA SER A 5 -6.32 -1.81 16.54
C SER A 5 -5.06 -1.01 16.23
N ILE A 6 -4.88 0.15 16.87
CA ILE A 6 -3.70 1.00 16.61
C ILE A 6 -2.41 0.27 17.02
N LYS A 7 -2.37 -0.27 18.24
CA LYS A 7 -1.21 -1.04 18.70
C LYS A 7 -1.00 -2.32 17.88
N PHE A 8 -2.08 -2.96 17.45
CA PHE A 8 -2.01 -4.13 16.57
C PHE A 8 -1.35 -3.78 15.25
N VAL A 9 -1.80 -2.72 14.56
CA VAL A 9 -1.20 -2.28 13.29
C VAL A 9 0.27 -1.90 13.47
N ASP A 10 0.62 -1.15 14.52
CA ASP A 10 2.02 -0.79 14.80
C ASP A 10 2.91 -2.04 15.00
N ILE A 11 2.43 -3.02 15.78
CA ILE A 11 3.15 -4.28 16.01
C ILE A 11 3.25 -5.09 14.72
N MET A 12 2.16 -5.21 13.97
CA MET A 12 2.10 -5.99 12.74
C MET A 12 3.00 -5.41 11.65
N VAL A 13 3.05 -4.08 11.50
CA VAL A 13 4.00 -3.43 10.59
C VAL A 13 5.44 -3.77 11.00
N GLY A 14 5.77 -3.69 12.29
CA GLY A 14 7.08 -4.09 12.80
C GLY A 14 7.41 -5.56 12.48
N ILE A 15 6.45 -6.46 12.63
CA ILE A 15 6.60 -7.88 12.26
C ILE A 15 6.80 -8.04 10.75
N VAL A 16 5.98 -7.39 9.92
CA VAL A 16 6.08 -7.46 8.45
C VAL A 16 7.45 -6.98 7.97
N LEU A 17 7.93 -5.85 8.49
CA LEU A 17 9.24 -5.31 8.14
C LEU A 17 10.39 -6.21 8.65
N GLY A 18 10.27 -6.71 9.88
CA GLY A 18 11.26 -7.62 10.48
C GLY A 18 11.37 -8.95 9.73
N LEU A 19 10.24 -9.59 9.42
CA LEU A 19 10.19 -10.81 8.60
C LEU A 19 10.67 -10.55 7.17
N GLY A 20 10.29 -9.41 6.59
CA GLY A 20 10.81 -8.96 5.30
C GLY A 20 12.34 -8.94 5.26
N PHE A 21 12.99 -8.37 6.28
CA PHE A 21 14.45 -8.36 6.32
C PHE A 21 15.09 -9.75 6.39
N GLN A 22 14.42 -10.74 6.98
CA GLN A 22 14.91 -12.13 6.97
C GLN A 22 14.96 -12.73 5.56
N TRP A 23 14.18 -12.18 4.63
CA TRP A 23 14.08 -12.63 3.25
C TRP A 23 15.05 -11.96 2.29
N TRP A 24 15.73 -10.90 2.74
CA TRP A 24 16.77 -10.21 1.98
C TRP A 24 17.86 -11.14 1.41
N PRO A 25 18.40 -12.12 2.17
CA PRO A 25 19.44 -13.01 1.64
C PRO A 25 18.96 -13.99 0.56
N ALA A 26 17.65 -14.18 0.41
CA ALA A 26 17.07 -15.09 -0.58
C ALA A 26 16.74 -14.40 -1.91
N LEU A 27 16.94 -13.09 -2.01
CA LEU A 27 16.87 -12.35 -3.28
C LEU A 27 18.07 -12.73 -4.16
N GLN A 28 17.84 -12.91 -5.46
CA GLN A 28 18.83 -13.39 -6.43
C GLN A 28 19.04 -12.43 -7.59
N GLN A 29 17.99 -11.70 -8.00
CA GLN A 29 18.02 -10.87 -9.19
C GLN A 29 18.02 -9.37 -8.84
N PRO A 30 18.67 -8.49 -9.63
CA PRO A 30 18.75 -7.05 -9.33
C PRO A 30 17.39 -6.37 -9.12
N TRP A 31 16.37 -6.76 -9.89
CA TRP A 31 15.02 -6.21 -9.74
C TRP A 31 14.38 -6.58 -8.40
N GLN A 32 14.70 -7.76 -7.84
CA GLN A 32 14.15 -8.20 -6.55
C GLN A 32 14.65 -7.31 -5.41
N TYR A 33 15.93 -6.92 -5.41
CA TYR A 33 16.47 -5.97 -4.44
C TYR A 33 15.85 -4.58 -4.57
N ALA A 34 15.69 -4.08 -5.80
CA ALA A 34 15.03 -2.80 -6.05
C ALA A 34 13.56 -2.83 -5.58
N ALA A 35 12.84 -3.92 -5.88
CA ALA A 35 11.46 -4.14 -5.46
C ALA A 35 11.37 -4.21 -3.93
N PHE A 36 12.28 -4.94 -3.28
CA PHE A 36 12.33 -5.04 -1.84
C PHE A 36 12.50 -3.69 -1.16
N ILE A 37 13.50 -2.89 -1.58
CA ILE A 37 13.75 -1.56 -1.01
C ILE A 37 12.51 -0.68 -1.20
N PHE A 38 11.93 -0.70 -2.40
CA PHE A 38 10.74 0.07 -2.71
C PHE A 38 9.55 -0.32 -1.81
N VAL A 39 9.26 -1.61 -1.66
CA VAL A 39 8.18 -2.09 -0.80
C VAL A 39 8.42 -1.76 0.66
N TYR A 40 9.66 -1.88 1.11
CA TYR A 40 10.02 -1.52 2.47
C TYR A 40 9.68 -0.05 2.76
N LEU A 41 10.05 0.86 1.84
CA LEU A 41 9.69 2.28 1.94
C LEU A 41 8.18 2.50 1.82
N ASP A 42 7.49 1.79 0.93
CA ASP A 42 6.04 1.91 0.74
C ASP A 42 5.25 1.49 1.99
N ILE A 43 5.68 0.43 2.68
CA ILE A 43 5.09 -0.01 3.94
C ILE A 43 5.31 1.04 5.05
N VAL A 44 6.51 1.61 5.12
CA VAL A 44 6.82 2.68 6.10
C VAL A 44 5.98 3.92 5.83
N ASP A 45 5.89 4.35 4.57
CA ASP A 45 5.05 5.48 4.14
C ASP A 45 3.58 5.25 4.47
N TYR A 46 3.08 4.04 4.18
CA TYR A 46 1.73 3.63 4.55
C TYR A 46 1.51 3.74 6.05
N TRP A 47 2.43 3.22 6.87
CA TRP A 47 2.34 3.30 8.33
C TRP A 47 2.31 4.75 8.86
N ILE A 48 3.14 5.63 8.29
CA ILE A 48 3.18 7.06 8.64
C ILE A 48 1.85 7.76 8.29
N ASP A 49 1.20 7.38 7.20
CA ASP A 49 -0.11 7.91 6.80
C ASP A 49 -1.25 7.34 7.64
N TYR A 50 -1.17 6.04 7.96
CA TYR A 50 -2.22 5.31 8.66
C TYR A 50 -2.26 5.61 10.15
N SER A 51 -1.11 5.78 10.82
CA SER A 51 -1.08 6.01 12.27
C SER A 51 -1.89 7.25 12.71
N PRO A 52 -1.78 8.42 12.04
CA PRO A 52 -2.68 9.56 12.29
C PRO A 52 -4.13 9.29 11.88
N SER A 53 -4.35 8.57 10.78
CA SER A 53 -5.68 8.30 10.21
C SER A 53 -6.50 7.37 11.10
N LEU A 54 -5.91 6.30 11.64
CA LEU A 54 -6.56 5.37 12.58
C LEU A 54 -6.98 6.07 13.89
N LYS A 55 -6.24 7.09 14.33
CA LYS A 55 -6.63 7.91 15.49
C LYS A 55 -7.89 8.71 15.21
N ARG A 56 -8.08 9.16 13.95
CA ARG A 56 -9.26 9.93 13.49
C ARG A 56 -10.44 9.02 13.13
N PHE A 57 -10.17 7.86 12.51
CA PHE A 57 -11.14 6.86 12.06
C PHE A 57 -10.93 5.52 12.79
N PRO A 58 -11.22 5.47 14.09
CA PRO A 58 -11.01 4.29 14.91
C PRO A 58 -12.09 3.24 14.62
N PRO A 59 -11.75 1.96 14.37
CA PRO A 59 -12.70 0.96 13.90
C PRO A 59 -13.92 0.84 14.81
N LYS A 60 -15.10 0.89 14.21
CA LYS A 60 -16.40 0.76 14.89
C LYS A 60 -17.08 -0.57 14.59
N ARG A 61 -16.70 -1.23 13.49
CA ARG A 61 -17.31 -2.47 13.02
C ARG A 61 -16.26 -3.58 12.93
N GLU A 62 -16.70 -4.82 13.06
CA GLU A 62 -15.84 -6.00 12.90
C GLU A 62 -15.21 -6.06 11.50
N ILE A 63 -15.93 -5.58 10.48
CA ILE A 63 -15.41 -5.52 9.11
C ILE A 63 -14.18 -4.62 8.99
N ASP A 64 -14.11 -3.51 9.74
CA ASP A 64 -12.94 -2.61 9.71
C ASP A 64 -11.72 -3.31 10.31
N VAL A 65 -11.92 -4.11 11.36
CA VAL A 65 -10.86 -4.93 11.97
C VAL A 65 -10.42 -6.04 11.03
N MET A 66 -11.35 -6.69 10.32
CA MET A 66 -11.01 -7.68 9.31
C MET A 66 -10.23 -7.06 8.14
N LEU A 67 -10.58 -5.84 7.74
CA LEU A 67 -9.85 -5.07 6.72
C LEU A 67 -8.45 -4.70 7.22
N ASP A 68 -8.28 -4.23 8.45
CA ASP A 68 -6.96 -3.95 9.04
C ASP A 68 -6.08 -5.22 8.99
N VAL A 69 -6.61 -6.38 9.40
CA VAL A 69 -5.90 -7.67 9.34
C VAL A 69 -5.57 -8.07 7.90
N GLY A 70 -6.54 -7.95 6.99
CA GLY A 70 -6.36 -8.25 5.58
C GLY A 70 -5.29 -7.37 4.94
N ILE A 71 -5.25 -6.08 5.27
CA ILE A 71 -4.23 -5.16 4.78
C ILE A 71 -2.85 -5.58 5.30
N MET A 72 -2.70 -5.84 6.60
CA MET A 72 -1.42 -6.31 7.16
C MET A 72 -0.94 -7.60 6.48
N PHE A 73 -1.85 -8.55 6.23
CA PHE A 73 -1.53 -9.77 5.49
C PHE A 73 -1.15 -9.49 4.04
N SER A 74 -1.81 -8.55 3.36
CA SER A 74 -1.45 -8.15 2.00
C SER A 74 -0.09 -7.45 1.93
N LEU A 75 0.29 -6.65 2.93
CA LEU A 75 1.62 -6.05 3.02
C LEU A 75 2.71 -7.12 3.24
N PHE A 76 2.41 -8.14 4.06
CA PHE A 76 3.25 -9.32 4.19
C PHE A 76 3.42 -10.06 2.85
N LEU A 77 2.33 -10.31 2.12
CA LEU A 77 2.40 -10.92 0.80
C LEU A 77 3.18 -10.05 -0.19
N TYR A 78 3.04 -8.73 -0.11
CA TYR A 78 3.69 -7.81 -1.01
C TYR A 78 5.22 -7.82 -0.86
N ILE A 79 5.72 -7.82 0.38
CA ILE A 79 7.17 -7.94 0.62
C ILE A 79 7.67 -9.36 0.35
N TYR A 80 6.89 -10.39 0.66
CA TYR A 80 7.22 -11.78 0.33
C TYR A 80 7.36 -12.01 -1.17
N ALA A 81 6.44 -11.44 -1.96
CA ALA A 81 6.39 -11.63 -3.40
C ALA A 81 7.60 -11.04 -4.15
N THR A 82 8.44 -10.24 -3.49
CA THR A 82 9.74 -9.80 -4.03
C THR A 82 10.69 -10.96 -4.33
N GLN A 83 10.51 -12.11 -3.68
CA GLN A 83 11.28 -13.34 -3.93
C GLN A 83 10.72 -14.17 -5.10
N LEU A 84 9.48 -13.88 -5.53
CA LEU A 84 8.77 -14.66 -6.53
C LEU A 84 8.94 -13.99 -7.92
N THR A 85 7.90 -14.03 -8.74
CA THR A 85 7.86 -13.37 -10.04
C THR A 85 7.28 -11.96 -9.93
N LEU A 86 7.59 -11.10 -10.90
CA LEU A 86 7.03 -9.75 -10.98
C LEU A 86 5.50 -9.75 -11.04
N VAL A 87 4.88 -10.79 -11.62
CA VAL A 87 3.42 -10.94 -11.64
C VAL A 87 2.86 -11.13 -10.23
N TYR A 88 3.46 -11.99 -9.40
CA TYR A 88 3.04 -12.15 -8.01
C TYR A 88 3.23 -10.87 -7.19
N PHE A 89 4.34 -10.16 -7.43
CA PHE A 89 4.62 -8.88 -6.80
C PHE A 89 3.53 -7.84 -7.08
N LEU A 90 3.18 -7.65 -8.36
CA LEU A 90 2.15 -6.70 -8.77
C LEU A 90 0.75 -7.16 -8.33
N ALA A 91 0.46 -8.46 -8.34
CA ALA A 91 -0.81 -8.98 -7.84
C ALA A 91 -0.99 -8.72 -6.34
N ALA A 92 0.05 -8.92 -5.53
CA ALA A 92 0.02 -8.61 -4.10
C ALA A 92 -0.22 -7.11 -3.86
N PHE A 93 0.39 -6.23 -4.67
CA PHE A 93 0.13 -4.80 -4.64
C PHE A 93 -1.34 -4.46 -4.97
N VAL A 94 -1.93 -5.08 -5.98
CA VAL A 94 -3.35 -4.89 -6.34
C VAL A 94 -4.26 -5.28 -5.18
N VAL A 95 -4.02 -6.44 -4.56
CA VAL A 95 -4.78 -6.91 -3.40
C VAL A 95 -4.71 -5.89 -2.27
N PHE A 96 -3.52 -5.39 -1.96
CA PHE A 96 -3.32 -4.32 -0.96
C PHE A 96 -4.14 -3.07 -1.29
N ARG A 97 -4.07 -2.56 -2.52
CA ARG A 97 -4.81 -1.35 -2.94
C ARG A 97 -6.32 -1.52 -2.88
N VAL A 98 -6.83 -2.71 -3.23
CA VAL A 98 -8.26 -3.02 -3.14
C VAL A 98 -8.71 -3.06 -1.69
N LEU A 99 -7.96 -3.70 -0.78
CA LEU A 99 -8.31 -3.74 0.64
C LEU A 99 -8.27 -2.35 1.28
N ASP A 100 -7.25 -1.55 0.97
CA ASP A 100 -7.15 -0.17 1.46
C ASP A 100 -8.28 0.72 0.90
N TYR A 101 -8.66 0.53 -0.37
CA TYR A 101 -9.85 1.18 -0.95
C TYR A 101 -11.12 0.84 -0.17
N LEU A 102 -11.35 -0.45 0.13
CA LEU A 102 -12.53 -0.89 0.89
C LEU A 102 -12.54 -0.32 2.31
N TRP A 103 -11.37 -0.24 2.96
CA TRP A 103 -11.24 0.36 4.28
C TRP A 103 -11.54 1.87 4.27
N LEU A 104 -11.02 2.61 3.31
CA LEU A 104 -11.32 4.03 3.14
C LEU A 104 -12.79 4.27 2.81
N LEU A 105 -13.39 3.37 2.03
CA LEU A 105 -14.80 3.44 1.65
C LEU A 105 -15.70 3.22 2.88
N SER A 106 -15.39 2.19 3.69
CA SER A 106 -16.05 1.94 4.98
C SER A 106 -15.95 3.17 5.88
N SER A 107 -14.73 3.71 6.01
CA SER A 107 -14.47 4.91 6.81
C SER A 107 -15.25 6.14 6.31
N LYS A 108 -15.35 6.33 5.00
CA LYS A 108 -16.13 7.44 4.41
C LYS A 108 -17.61 7.37 4.78
N TYR A 109 -18.21 6.18 4.66
CA TYR A 109 -19.63 5.97 4.97
C TYR A 109 -19.94 6.03 6.46
N GLU A 110 -19.00 5.65 7.31
CA GLU A 110 -19.24 5.58 8.75
C GLU A 110 -18.94 6.92 9.45
N TYR A 111 -17.82 7.58 9.14
CA TYR A 111 -17.37 8.78 9.86
C TYR A 111 -17.76 10.08 9.18
N HIS A 112 -18.25 10.05 7.94
CA HIS A 112 -18.64 11.24 7.17
C HIS A 112 -17.60 12.37 7.27
N PRO A 113 -16.35 12.12 6.86
CA PRO A 113 -15.26 13.06 7.07
C PRO A 113 -15.55 14.42 6.42
N THR A 114 -15.08 15.49 7.06
CA THR A 114 -15.25 16.88 6.58
C THR A 114 -13.92 17.61 6.46
N GLY A 115 -13.87 18.72 5.71
CA GLY A 115 -12.66 19.52 5.55
C GLY A 115 -11.48 18.73 4.95
N THR A 116 -10.32 18.80 5.61
CA THR A 116 -9.06 18.17 5.14
C THR A 116 -9.12 16.64 5.17
N GLU A 117 -9.86 16.07 6.11
CA GLU A 117 -10.07 14.62 6.21
C GLU A 117 -10.83 14.07 5.01
N LYS A 118 -11.86 14.81 4.56
CA LYS A 118 -12.60 14.43 3.36
C LYS A 118 -11.70 14.41 2.13
N LEU A 119 -10.88 15.44 1.97
CA LEU A 119 -9.93 15.54 0.86
C LEU A 119 -8.92 14.39 0.88
N PHE A 120 -8.42 14.00 2.04
CA PHE A 120 -7.54 12.85 2.21
C PHE A 120 -8.23 11.56 1.75
N VAL A 121 -9.41 11.26 2.31
CA VAL A 121 -10.15 10.02 2.00
C VAL A 121 -10.55 9.96 0.53
N ASP A 122 -11.10 11.04 -0.03
CA ASP A 122 -11.52 11.10 -1.43
C ASP A 122 -10.33 10.97 -2.40
N THR A 123 -9.18 11.55 -2.02
CA THR A 123 -7.94 11.43 -2.82
C THR A 123 -7.45 9.99 -2.81
N TRP A 124 -7.27 9.38 -1.64
CA TRP A 124 -6.76 8.01 -1.56
C TRP A 124 -7.71 6.96 -2.14
N LEU A 125 -9.03 7.16 -2.04
CA LEU A 125 -10.00 6.32 -2.75
C LEU A 125 -9.77 6.34 -4.27
N ALA A 126 -9.67 7.53 -4.87
CA ALA A 126 -9.43 7.64 -6.31
C ALA A 126 -8.07 7.07 -6.72
N PHE A 127 -7.02 7.37 -5.94
CA PHE A 127 -5.66 6.96 -6.26
C PHE A 127 -5.46 5.45 -6.09
N ASN A 128 -6.01 4.83 -5.04
CA ASN A 128 -5.96 3.38 -4.87
C ASN A 128 -6.63 2.65 -6.04
N LEU A 129 -7.77 3.15 -6.52
CA LEU A 129 -8.46 2.58 -7.67
C LEU A 129 -7.65 2.72 -8.95
N ILE A 130 -7.09 3.91 -9.23
CA ILE A 130 -6.24 4.16 -10.40
C ILE A 130 -5.01 3.24 -10.36
N GLU A 131 -4.36 3.12 -9.20
CA GLU A 131 -3.17 2.29 -9.03
C GLU A 131 -3.45 0.81 -9.21
N ALA A 132 -4.59 0.31 -8.70
CA ALA A 132 -5.03 -1.05 -8.93
C ALA A 132 -5.25 -1.31 -10.43
N ILE A 133 -6.01 -0.43 -11.12
CA ILE A 133 -6.31 -0.56 -12.55
C ILE A 133 -5.03 -0.53 -13.39
N VAL A 134 -4.16 0.46 -13.18
CA VAL A 134 -2.90 0.58 -13.92
C VAL A 134 -2.01 -0.63 -13.67
N THR A 135 -1.97 -1.15 -12.45
CA THR A 135 -1.18 -2.33 -12.12
C THR A 135 -1.74 -3.59 -12.80
N VAL A 136 -3.05 -3.76 -12.86
CA VAL A 136 -3.67 -4.87 -13.61
C VAL A 136 -3.34 -4.78 -15.10
N ILE A 137 -3.33 -3.56 -15.68
CA ILE A 137 -2.89 -3.36 -17.06
C ILE A 137 -1.41 -3.74 -17.22
N LEU A 138 -0.54 -3.32 -16.29
CA LEU A 138 0.89 -3.70 -16.30
C LEU A 138 1.08 -5.22 -16.22
N ILE A 139 0.31 -5.91 -15.37
CA ILE A 139 0.31 -7.38 -15.31
C ILE A 139 -0.06 -7.96 -16.68
N GLY A 140 -1.10 -7.43 -17.33
CA GLY A 140 -1.47 -7.83 -18.69
C GLY A 140 -0.30 -7.66 -19.66
N ILE A 141 0.34 -6.50 -19.70
CA ILE A 141 1.47 -6.22 -20.60
C ILE A 141 2.64 -7.18 -20.33
N ILE A 142 2.98 -7.45 -19.06
CA ILE A 142 4.06 -8.38 -18.69
C ILE A 142 3.81 -9.79 -19.22
N LEU A 143 2.55 -10.26 -19.21
CA LEU A 143 2.20 -11.60 -19.69
C LEU A 143 2.32 -11.75 -21.22
N PHE A 144 2.26 -10.66 -21.98
CA PHE A 144 2.27 -10.69 -23.45
C PHE A 144 3.55 -10.12 -24.08
N VAL A 145 4.39 -9.40 -23.32
CA VAL A 145 5.55 -8.69 -23.83
C VAL A 145 6.82 -9.13 -23.10
N ALA A 146 7.81 -9.62 -23.86
CA ALA A 146 9.12 -10.01 -23.35
C ALA A 146 10.02 -8.78 -23.14
N VAL A 147 9.75 -8.01 -22.09
CA VAL A 147 10.60 -6.88 -21.62
C VAL A 147 11.27 -7.27 -20.30
N PRO A 148 12.52 -6.87 -20.04
CA PRO A 148 13.21 -7.17 -18.78
C PRO A 148 12.42 -6.72 -17.55
N GLU A 149 12.40 -7.55 -16.51
CA GLU A 149 11.61 -7.34 -15.29
C GLU A 149 11.98 -6.02 -14.59
N LEU A 150 13.27 -5.68 -14.61
CA LEU A 150 13.78 -4.43 -14.03
C LEU A 150 13.17 -3.20 -14.70
N THR A 151 12.96 -3.23 -16.02
CA THR A 151 12.36 -2.11 -16.75
C THR A 151 10.90 -1.90 -16.35
N PHE A 152 10.12 -2.99 -16.26
CA PHE A 152 8.74 -2.91 -15.77
C PHE A 152 8.66 -2.40 -14.33
N LEU A 153 9.55 -2.89 -13.47
CA LEU A 153 9.61 -2.46 -12.08
C LEU A 153 9.91 -0.96 -11.98
N LEU A 154 10.87 -0.44 -12.74
CA LEU A 154 11.20 0.99 -12.71
C LEU A 154 10.05 1.86 -13.20
N VAL A 155 9.32 1.43 -14.24
CA VAL A 155 8.10 2.13 -14.70
C VAL A 155 7.03 2.12 -13.62
N PHE A 156 6.82 0.98 -12.97
CA PHE A 156 5.88 0.86 -11.85
C PHE A 156 6.26 1.78 -10.68
N ILE A 157 7.53 1.79 -10.26
CA ILE A 157 8.03 2.66 -9.20
C ILE A 157 7.85 4.13 -9.57
N ALA A 158 8.22 4.53 -10.79
CA ALA A 158 8.07 5.91 -11.25
C ALA A 158 6.60 6.35 -11.22
N PHE A 159 5.69 5.51 -11.71
CA PHE A 159 4.25 5.76 -11.64
C PHE A 159 3.78 5.94 -10.20
N ARG A 160 4.21 5.07 -9.28
CA ARG A 160 3.85 5.13 -7.86
C ARG A 160 4.34 6.41 -7.19
N VAL A 161 5.57 6.82 -7.47
CA VAL A 161 6.12 8.08 -6.95
C VAL A 161 5.34 9.28 -7.46
N ILE A 162 5.01 9.31 -8.76
CA ILE A 162 4.18 10.38 -9.36
C ILE A 162 2.80 10.46 -8.67
N MET A 163 2.15 9.31 -8.48
CA MET A 163 0.85 9.22 -7.80
C MET A 163 0.95 9.71 -6.35
N ARG A 164 2.00 9.32 -5.63
CA ARG A 164 2.27 9.78 -4.26
C ARG A 164 2.43 11.30 -4.17
N ILE A 165 3.18 11.89 -5.10
CA ILE A 165 3.37 13.35 -5.17
C ILE A 165 2.03 14.05 -5.42
N PHE A 166 1.26 13.62 -6.43
CA PHE A 166 -0.03 14.23 -6.72
C PHE A 166 -1.05 14.08 -5.59
N ALA A 167 -1.07 12.93 -4.92
CA ALA A 167 -1.91 12.74 -3.74
C ALA A 167 -1.52 13.73 -2.63
N SER A 168 -0.23 13.83 -2.32
CA SER A 168 0.29 14.70 -1.24
C SER A 168 0.00 16.18 -1.48
N VAL A 169 0.04 16.63 -2.74
CA VAL A 169 -0.33 18.00 -3.14
C VAL A 169 -1.82 18.27 -2.90
N LYS A 170 -2.70 17.30 -3.19
CA LYS A 170 -4.16 17.50 -3.06
C LYS A 170 -4.64 17.72 -1.63
N TYR A 171 -4.13 16.97 -0.66
CA TYR A 171 -4.54 17.11 0.74
C TYR A 171 -3.54 17.89 1.62
N LYS A 172 -2.55 18.54 0.99
CA LYS A 172 -1.56 19.45 1.62
C LYS A 172 -0.79 18.82 2.79
N LYS A 173 -0.20 17.64 2.59
CA LYS A 173 0.73 17.08 3.59
C LYS A 173 2.06 17.87 3.56
N VAL A 174 2.17 18.86 4.45
CA VAL A 174 3.32 19.45 5.19
C VAL A 174 4.69 19.70 4.49
N HIS A 175 4.97 19.28 3.26
CA HIS A 175 6.27 19.54 2.61
C HIS A 175 6.27 20.65 1.54
N PHE A 176 5.14 21.32 1.35
CA PHE A 176 4.99 22.45 0.42
C PHE A 176 4.29 23.67 1.04
N ALA A 177 4.32 23.79 2.38
CA ALA A 177 3.87 24.97 3.10
C ALA A 177 5.07 25.88 3.41
#